data_AF-A0A5E4JQS5-F1
#
_entry.id   AF-A0A5E4JQS5-F1
#
_cell.length_a   1.000
_cell.length_b   1.000
_cell.length_c   1.000
_cell.angle_alpha   90.00
_cell.angle_beta   90.00
_cell.angle_gamma   90.00
#
_symmetry.space_group_name_H-M   'P 1'
#
loop_
_entity.id
_entity.type
_entity.pdbx_description
1 polymer ?
#
loop_
_entity_poly.entity_id
_entity_poly.type
_entity_poly.pdbx_seq_one_letter_code
_entity_poly.pdbx_strand_id
1 'polypeptide(L)'
;MEINLEEKLKETELLIKNLDRIGKFSNKYSITPTKEALKLAESMQNLAKSIPEVQPKNEEEVVQSELKRRLHGEGAYLEHQASGRLYDFDTVINILGIPKEDITSLRPWLETTKEKTTDAIERLFHSRDIEGYELAVPSDIPGVRRQAEEFAGAHIQRYHKTIGKFLQGLTSIGGFLREISAVPTTQDRSYFHPLTNNLAISIPRICFSKEDGTLHIRDKELIELYGHEGMGHALNYVITRLSKFPYILKHNSDLNSSTRESVAQFYENRLLEDLKNSPETQKALGIEHKFDGIYQEAKDTEQLEEYKRNITYYTICVLADKSMGEYNDPEVQKKKFDLVSEVAIDKARILGWMQQQRYNFDSEGNLGSGLVSELRYCANPVARAIEEFSKRGVRYDNSGRTVIDSTLLTGFWTPLGFVDNARIQAQSYAPQR
;
A
#
# COMPACT_ATOMS: atom_id res chain seq x y z
N MET A 1 28.17 -18.14 19.53
CA MET A 1 26.99 -18.75 20.17
C MET A 1 25.98 -18.91 19.05
N GLU A 2 25.77 -20.14 18.60
CA GLU A 2 24.88 -20.45 17.46
C GLU A 2 23.44 -20.18 17.90
N ILE A 3 22.72 -19.38 17.15
CA ILE A 3 21.35 -19.01 17.49
C ILE A 3 20.44 -20.09 16.98
N ASN A 4 19.59 -20.62 17.86
CA ASN A 4 18.52 -21.48 17.44
C ASN A 4 17.37 -20.62 16.87
N LEU A 5 17.45 -20.27 15.59
CA LEU A 5 16.44 -19.46 14.92
C LEU A 5 15.05 -20.12 14.98
N GLU A 6 14.99 -21.45 14.91
CA GLU A 6 13.72 -22.18 15.00
C GLU A 6 13.02 -21.97 16.35
N GLU A 7 13.78 -21.99 17.45
CA GLU A 7 13.26 -21.69 18.79
C GLU A 7 12.76 -20.25 18.87
N LYS A 8 13.52 -19.28 18.34
CA LYS A 8 13.14 -17.86 18.32
C LYS A 8 11.89 -17.60 17.47
N LEU A 9 11.72 -18.32 16.36
CA LEU A 9 10.51 -18.25 15.55
C LEU A 9 9.29 -18.79 16.29
N LYS A 10 9.42 -19.90 17.04
CA LYS A 10 8.34 -20.45 17.87
C LYS A 10 7.96 -19.51 19.01
N GLU A 11 8.94 -18.94 19.70
CA GLU A 11 8.70 -17.92 20.74
C GLU A 11 7.96 -16.71 20.16
N THR A 12 8.40 -16.21 19.00
CA THR A 12 7.76 -15.07 18.34
C THR A 12 6.32 -15.36 17.93
N GLU A 13 6.04 -16.55 17.39
CA GLU A 13 4.68 -16.93 17.03
C GLU A 13 3.73 -16.85 18.23
N LEU A 14 4.18 -17.27 19.42
CA LEU A 14 3.40 -17.15 20.65
C LEU A 14 3.15 -15.69 21.02
N LEU A 15 4.16 -14.83 20.90
CA LEU A 15 4.04 -13.40 21.20
C LEU A 15 3.06 -12.70 20.25
N ILE A 16 3.14 -12.97 18.94
CA ILE A 16 2.22 -12.39 17.95
C ILE A 16 0.79 -12.90 18.17
N LYS A 17 0.59 -14.18 18.48
CA LYS A 17 -0.74 -14.71 18.85
C LYS A 17 -1.31 -14.03 20.10
N ASN A 18 -0.47 -13.63 21.05
CA ASN A 18 -0.91 -12.85 22.21
C ASN A 18 -1.23 -11.40 21.84
N LEU A 19 -0.48 -10.79 20.91
CA LEU A 19 -0.79 -9.47 20.35
C LEU A 19 -2.17 -9.48 19.69
N ASP A 20 -2.49 -10.49 18.89
CA ASP A 20 -3.82 -10.69 18.29
C ASP A 20 -4.93 -10.77 19.33
N ARG A 21 -4.67 -11.45 20.46
CA ARG A 21 -5.65 -11.58 21.55
C ARG A 21 -5.89 -10.22 22.21
N ILE A 22 -4.85 -9.42 22.39
CA ILE A 22 -4.96 -8.04 22.88
C ILE A 22 -5.75 -7.18 21.90
N GLY A 23 -5.45 -7.25 20.60
CA GLY A 23 -6.18 -6.52 19.56
C GLY A 23 -7.67 -6.91 19.54
N LYS A 24 -7.98 -8.21 19.57
CA LYS A 24 -9.37 -8.72 19.63
C LYS A 24 -10.11 -8.24 20.89
N PHE A 25 -9.45 -8.25 22.04
CA PHE A 25 -10.02 -7.72 23.28
C PHE A 25 -10.30 -6.22 23.15
N SER A 26 -9.32 -5.45 22.69
CA SER A 26 -9.41 -4.00 22.58
C SER A 26 -10.52 -3.58 21.61
N ASN A 27 -10.65 -4.26 20.47
CA ASN A 27 -11.74 -4.01 19.52
C ASN A 27 -13.12 -4.37 20.07
N LYS A 28 -13.22 -5.40 20.91
CA LYS A 28 -14.50 -5.83 21.48
C LYS A 28 -14.98 -4.93 22.62
N TYR A 29 -14.07 -4.45 23.45
CA TYR A 29 -14.39 -3.72 24.68
C TYR A 29 -14.02 -2.24 24.62
N SER A 30 -13.47 -1.76 23.49
CA SER A 30 -12.97 -0.40 23.29
C SER A 30 -11.97 0.05 24.38
N ILE A 31 -11.21 -0.90 24.92
CA ILE A 31 -10.20 -0.65 25.96
C ILE A 31 -9.04 -1.63 25.84
N THR A 32 -7.81 -1.11 25.92
CA THR A 32 -6.59 -1.92 25.89
C THR A 32 -6.32 -2.53 27.28
N PRO A 33 -6.03 -3.83 27.39
CA PRO A 33 -5.61 -4.46 28.66
C PRO A 33 -4.16 -4.05 29.00
N THR A 34 -3.97 -2.82 29.49
CA THR A 34 -2.66 -2.15 29.64
C THR A 34 -1.59 -3.00 30.32
N LYS A 35 -1.92 -3.71 31.41
CA LYS A 35 -0.94 -4.55 32.12
C LYS A 35 -0.41 -5.68 31.25
N GLU A 36 -1.28 -6.35 30.50
CA GLU A 36 -0.87 -7.43 29.59
C GLU A 36 -0.17 -6.88 28.36
N ALA A 37 -0.61 -5.73 27.84
CA ALA A 37 0.04 -5.05 26.73
C ALA A 37 1.49 -4.66 27.05
N LEU A 38 1.73 -4.03 28.20
CA LEU A 38 3.09 -3.65 28.62
C LEU A 38 3.98 -4.87 28.87
N LYS A 39 3.45 -5.93 29.49
CA LYS A 39 4.19 -7.19 29.68
C LYS A 39 4.54 -7.86 28.35
N LEU A 40 3.63 -7.86 27.38
CA LEU A 40 3.88 -8.39 26.06
C LEU A 40 4.92 -7.54 25.31
N ALA A 41 4.81 -6.22 25.37
CA ALA A 41 5.78 -5.30 24.78
C ALA A 41 7.19 -5.55 25.32
N GLU A 42 7.34 -5.66 26.65
CA GLU A 42 8.62 -5.99 27.28
C GLU A 42 9.16 -7.35 26.81
N SER A 43 8.30 -8.36 26.70
CA SER A 43 8.67 -9.70 26.24
C SER A 43 9.18 -9.67 24.79
N MET A 44 8.50 -8.92 23.91
CA MET A 44 8.92 -8.70 22.52
C MET A 44 10.27 -7.96 22.44
N GLN A 45 10.45 -6.91 23.23
CA GLN A 45 11.72 -6.15 23.27
C GLN A 45 12.88 -6.99 23.79
N ASN A 46 12.66 -7.79 24.82
CA ASN A 46 13.69 -8.68 25.36
C ASN A 46 14.08 -9.77 24.35
N LEU A 47 13.10 -10.33 23.63
CA LEU A 47 13.37 -11.29 22.57
C LEU A 47 14.14 -10.62 21.41
N ALA A 48 13.74 -9.41 20.99
CA ALA A 48 14.44 -8.65 19.96
C ALA A 48 15.91 -8.38 20.34
N LYS A 49 16.18 -8.00 21.59
CA LYS A 49 17.55 -7.77 22.10
C LYS A 49 18.41 -9.04 22.11
N SER A 50 17.79 -10.21 22.24
CA SER A 50 18.50 -11.50 22.18
C SER A 50 18.91 -11.90 20.77
N ILE A 51 18.34 -11.28 19.73
CA ILE A 51 18.67 -11.53 18.33
C ILE A 51 19.76 -10.52 17.91
N PRO A 52 20.93 -10.98 17.43
CA PRO A 52 22.02 -10.10 17.04
C PRO A 52 21.65 -9.34 15.77
N GLU A 53 22.20 -8.16 15.66
CA GLU A 53 22.16 -7.40 14.41
C GLU A 53 23.01 -8.11 13.36
N VAL A 54 22.43 -8.35 12.19
CA VAL A 54 23.11 -8.98 11.05
C VAL A 54 22.81 -8.18 9.80
N GLN A 55 23.82 -8.03 8.94
CA GLN A 55 23.62 -7.56 7.57
C GLN A 55 23.34 -8.79 6.69
N PRO A 56 22.11 -9.00 6.19
CA PRO A 56 21.72 -10.27 5.62
C PRO A 56 22.48 -10.65 4.34
N LYS A 57 23.02 -11.87 4.28
CA LYS A 57 23.74 -12.45 3.14
C LYS A 57 23.05 -13.66 2.53
N ASN A 58 22.04 -14.20 3.19
CA ASN A 58 21.25 -15.34 2.75
C ASN A 58 19.81 -15.22 3.29
N GLU A 59 18.92 -16.11 2.85
CA GLU A 59 17.49 -16.05 3.22
C GLU A 59 17.27 -16.18 4.73
N GLU A 60 18.03 -17.03 5.41
CA GLU A 60 17.91 -17.25 6.86
C GLU A 60 18.24 -15.97 7.64
N GLU A 61 19.32 -15.28 7.26
CA GLU A 61 19.72 -14.01 7.87
C GLU A 61 18.71 -12.88 7.56
N VAL A 62 18.04 -12.91 6.41
CA VAL A 62 16.95 -11.96 6.09
C VAL A 62 15.77 -12.19 7.04
N VAL A 63 15.38 -13.44 7.25
CA VAL A 63 14.32 -13.81 8.20
C VAL A 63 14.71 -13.41 9.63
N GLN A 64 15.96 -13.63 10.03
CA GLN A 64 16.45 -13.23 11.36
C GLN A 64 16.42 -11.71 11.55
N SER A 65 16.86 -10.94 10.56
CA SER A 65 16.82 -9.47 10.61
C SER A 65 15.37 -8.95 10.66
N GLU A 66 14.47 -9.53 9.86
CA GLU A 66 13.05 -9.18 9.88
C GLU A 66 12.41 -9.53 11.21
N LEU A 67 12.74 -10.68 11.79
CA LEU A 67 12.26 -11.12 13.10
C LEU A 67 12.56 -10.09 14.18
N LYS A 68 13.82 -9.63 14.22
CA LYS A 68 14.26 -8.60 15.16
C LYS A 68 13.52 -7.28 14.94
N ARG A 69 13.42 -6.82 13.69
CA ARG A 69 12.74 -5.57 13.32
C ARG A 69 11.27 -5.60 13.71
N ARG A 70 10.56 -6.70 13.42
CA ARG A 70 9.16 -6.89 13.80
C ARG A 70 8.99 -6.91 15.31
N LEU A 71 9.75 -7.72 16.05
CA LEU A 71 9.63 -7.76 17.51
C LEU A 71 9.87 -6.39 18.17
N HIS A 72 10.90 -5.67 17.71
CA HIS A 72 11.18 -4.33 18.21
C HIS A 72 10.07 -3.33 17.87
N GLY A 73 9.60 -3.30 16.62
CA GLY A 73 8.57 -2.36 16.19
C GLY A 73 7.20 -2.65 16.82
N GLU A 74 6.77 -3.91 16.86
CA GLU A 74 5.47 -4.32 17.42
C GLU A 74 5.45 -4.08 18.94
N GLY A 75 6.56 -4.38 19.62
CA GLY A 75 6.72 -4.09 21.04
C GLY A 75 6.66 -2.59 21.34
N ALA A 76 7.36 -1.77 20.55
CA ALA A 76 7.35 -0.31 20.72
C ALA A 76 5.96 0.29 20.43
N TYR A 77 5.29 -0.19 19.37
CA TYR A 77 3.95 0.26 19.03
C TYR A 77 2.91 -0.11 20.10
N LEU A 78 3.00 -1.32 20.64
CA LEU A 78 2.15 -1.76 21.74
C LEU A 78 2.42 -0.97 23.02
N GLU A 79 3.70 -0.71 23.36
CA GLU A 79 4.08 0.13 24.49
C GLU A 79 3.51 1.55 24.34
N HIS A 80 3.62 2.15 23.16
CA HIS A 80 3.06 3.45 22.84
C HIS A 80 1.56 3.51 23.11
N GLN A 81 0.81 2.58 22.52
CA GLN A 81 -0.64 2.50 22.69
C GLN A 81 -1.05 2.29 24.15
N ALA A 82 -0.26 1.52 24.91
CA ALA A 82 -0.60 1.17 26.29
C ALA A 82 -0.15 2.23 27.32
N SER A 83 0.95 2.93 27.07
CA SER A 83 1.55 3.89 28.00
C SER A 83 1.01 5.31 27.83
N GLY A 84 0.44 5.64 26.67
CA GLY A 84 0.04 7.01 26.33
C GLY A 84 1.24 7.96 26.21
N ARG A 85 2.47 7.42 26.13
CA ARG A 85 3.68 8.24 25.92
C ARG A 85 3.60 8.93 24.57
N LEU A 86 4.03 10.17 24.57
CA LEU A 86 4.18 10.98 23.38
C LEU A 86 5.45 10.55 22.65
N TYR A 87 5.35 10.30 21.35
CA TYR A 87 6.51 10.05 20.49
C TYR A 87 6.73 11.23 19.57
N ASP A 88 7.98 11.66 19.51
CA ASP A 88 8.42 12.64 18.54
C ASP A 88 8.48 12.04 17.13
N PHE A 89 8.70 12.93 16.17
CA PHE A 89 8.79 12.58 14.76
C PHE A 89 9.82 11.48 14.49
N ASP A 90 11.05 11.65 14.98
CA ASP A 90 12.15 10.70 14.74
C ASP A 90 11.85 9.33 15.33
N THR A 91 11.22 9.26 16.50
CA THR A 91 10.82 8.00 17.13
C THR A 91 9.80 7.25 16.27
N VAL A 92 8.76 7.93 15.78
CA VAL A 92 7.74 7.32 14.91
C VAL A 92 8.36 6.83 13.59
N ILE A 93 9.21 7.66 12.96
CA ILE A 93 9.92 7.32 11.72
C ILE A 93 10.81 6.09 11.90
N ASN A 94 11.56 6.02 13.00
CA ASN A 94 12.44 4.90 13.31
C ASN A 94 11.65 3.60 13.59
N ILE A 95 10.53 3.68 14.34
CA ILE A 95 9.68 2.52 14.61
C ILE A 95 9.12 1.93 13.31
N LEU A 96 8.70 2.79 12.39
CA LEU A 96 8.13 2.39 11.09
C LEU A 96 9.20 2.01 10.05
N GLY A 97 10.47 2.23 10.37
CA GLY A 97 11.59 1.90 9.49
C GLY A 97 11.58 2.70 8.19
N ILE A 98 11.17 3.97 8.24
CA ILE A 98 11.10 4.86 7.08
C ILE A 98 12.50 5.45 6.81
N PRO A 99 13.09 5.21 5.63
CA PRO A 99 14.39 5.78 5.29
C PRO A 99 14.35 7.31 5.19
N LYS A 100 15.39 7.97 5.71
CA LYS A 100 15.45 9.44 5.73
C LYS A 100 15.49 10.03 4.32
N GLU A 101 16.11 9.32 3.38
CA GLU A 101 16.18 9.72 1.98
C GLU A 101 14.78 9.89 1.36
N ASP A 102 13.84 9.00 1.71
CA ASP A 102 12.46 9.04 1.21
C ASP A 102 11.73 10.29 1.69
N ILE A 103 12.00 10.75 2.92
CA ILE A 103 11.47 12.01 3.46
C ILE A 103 12.14 13.21 2.77
N THR A 104 13.47 13.21 2.65
CA THR A 104 14.21 14.36 2.08
C THR A 104 13.97 14.55 0.59
N SER A 105 13.57 13.50 -0.14
CA SER A 105 13.30 13.55 -1.58
C SER A 105 11.93 14.13 -1.94
N LEU A 106 11.02 14.27 -0.97
CA LEU A 106 9.65 14.75 -1.22
C LEU A 106 9.63 16.14 -1.87
N ARG A 107 10.40 17.10 -1.34
CA ARG A 107 10.41 18.47 -1.87
C ARG A 107 10.99 18.53 -3.30
N PRO A 108 12.20 18.01 -3.59
CA PRO A 108 12.72 17.97 -4.96
C PRO A 108 11.77 17.29 -5.95
N TRP A 109 11.11 16.20 -5.54
CA TRP A 109 10.13 15.52 -6.38
C TRP A 109 8.92 16.42 -6.69
N LEU A 110 8.38 17.12 -5.68
CA LEU A 110 7.25 18.04 -5.87
C LEU A 110 7.61 19.23 -6.77
N GLU A 111 8.82 19.77 -6.64
CA GLU A 111 9.32 20.87 -7.48
C GLU A 111 9.43 20.44 -8.95
N THR A 112 9.98 19.25 -9.21
CA THR A 112 10.23 18.74 -10.57
C THR A 112 8.99 18.20 -11.28
N THR A 113 7.95 17.80 -10.54
CA THR A 113 6.72 17.21 -11.12
C THR A 113 5.56 18.18 -11.23
N LYS A 114 5.68 19.39 -10.69
CA LYS A 114 4.60 20.38 -10.60
C LYS A 114 3.92 20.65 -11.95
N GLU A 115 4.71 20.97 -12.99
CA GLU A 115 4.21 21.28 -14.34
C GLU A 115 3.51 20.06 -14.96
N LYS A 116 4.15 18.88 -14.91
CA LYS A 116 3.57 17.63 -15.40
C LYS A 116 2.22 17.31 -14.73
N THR A 117 2.10 17.55 -13.42
CA THR A 117 0.84 17.35 -12.69
C THR A 117 -0.21 18.38 -13.08
N THR A 118 0.16 19.65 -13.29
CA THR A 118 -0.76 20.67 -13.81
C THR A 118 -1.32 20.26 -15.17
N ASP A 119 -0.47 19.79 -16.09
CA ASP A 119 -0.92 19.32 -17.40
C ASP A 119 -1.87 18.10 -17.30
N ALA A 120 -1.59 17.19 -16.36
CA ALA A 120 -2.46 16.04 -16.09
C ALA A 120 -3.84 16.48 -15.55
N ILE A 121 -3.88 17.49 -14.67
CA ILE A 121 -5.14 18.06 -14.16
C ILE A 121 -5.96 18.65 -15.29
N GLU A 122 -5.36 19.45 -16.17
CA GLU A 122 -6.06 20.04 -17.31
C GLU A 122 -6.62 18.96 -18.26
N ARG A 123 -5.84 17.91 -18.55
CA ARG A 123 -6.34 16.77 -19.35
C ARG A 123 -7.49 16.03 -18.69
N LEU A 124 -7.41 15.78 -17.37
CA LEU A 124 -8.48 15.13 -16.61
C LEU A 124 -9.75 15.99 -16.54
N PHE A 125 -9.61 17.31 -16.43
CA PHE A 125 -10.75 18.23 -16.43
C PHE A 125 -11.54 18.16 -17.75
N HIS A 126 -10.84 17.96 -18.86
CA HIS A 126 -11.40 17.75 -20.19
C HIS A 126 -11.65 16.27 -20.54
N SER A 127 -11.65 15.38 -19.55
CA SER A 127 -11.94 13.97 -19.77
C SER A 127 -13.44 13.73 -19.98
N ARG A 128 -13.76 12.64 -20.67
CA ARG A 128 -15.15 12.27 -21.00
C ARG A 128 -16.02 12.04 -19.77
N ASP A 129 -15.42 11.65 -18.65
CA ASP A 129 -16.15 11.35 -17.42
C ASP A 129 -16.59 12.65 -16.72
N ILE A 130 -15.86 13.75 -16.91
CA ILE A 130 -16.21 15.08 -16.39
C ILE A 130 -17.13 15.83 -17.36
N GLU A 131 -16.88 15.74 -18.66
CA GLU A 131 -17.74 16.36 -19.68
C GLU A 131 -19.05 15.59 -19.91
N GLY A 132 -19.07 14.30 -19.59
CA GLY A 132 -20.20 13.40 -19.73
C GLY A 132 -21.10 13.34 -18.50
N TYR A 133 -22.38 13.06 -18.71
CA TYR A 133 -23.33 12.90 -17.62
C TYR A 133 -23.30 11.46 -17.08
N GLU A 134 -22.50 11.25 -16.02
CA GLU A 134 -22.49 10.00 -15.26
C GLU A 134 -23.25 10.14 -13.94
N LEU A 135 -24.35 9.39 -13.80
CA LEU A 135 -25.09 9.31 -12.55
C LEU A 135 -24.67 8.09 -11.72
N ALA A 136 -24.63 8.29 -10.41
CA ALA A 136 -24.54 7.18 -9.47
C ALA A 136 -25.74 6.23 -9.65
N VAL A 137 -25.49 4.93 -9.57
CA VAL A 137 -26.55 3.92 -9.66
C VAL A 137 -27.45 4.03 -8.42
N PRO A 138 -28.78 4.18 -8.57
CA PRO A 138 -29.70 4.30 -7.43
C PRO A 138 -29.93 2.92 -6.78
N SER A 139 -28.92 2.48 -6.02
CA SER A 139 -28.87 1.17 -5.38
C SER A 139 -29.86 1.01 -4.20
N ASP A 140 -30.50 2.10 -3.79
CA ASP A 140 -31.59 2.13 -2.83
C ASP A 140 -32.90 1.55 -3.41
N ILE A 141 -33.04 1.52 -4.74
CA ILE A 141 -34.17 0.89 -5.43
C ILE A 141 -33.86 -0.61 -5.64
N PRO A 142 -34.62 -1.55 -5.02
CA PRO A 142 -34.27 -2.99 -5.06
C PRO A 142 -34.17 -3.59 -6.46
N GLY A 143 -35.04 -3.16 -7.40
CA GLY A 143 -35.02 -3.62 -8.77
C GLY A 143 -33.75 -3.19 -9.52
N VAL A 144 -33.37 -1.92 -9.37
CA VAL A 144 -32.14 -1.36 -9.97
C VAL A 144 -30.91 -2.00 -9.34
N ARG A 145 -30.90 -2.15 -8.02
CA ARG A 145 -29.82 -2.84 -7.31
C ARG A 145 -29.57 -4.24 -7.86
N ARG A 146 -30.61 -5.06 -7.99
CA ARG A 146 -30.49 -6.43 -8.52
C ARG A 146 -29.96 -6.42 -9.96
N GLN A 147 -30.48 -5.52 -10.80
CA GLN A 147 -30.00 -5.37 -12.17
C GLN A 147 -28.52 -4.99 -12.22
N ALA A 148 -28.09 -4.07 -11.35
CA ALA A 148 -26.69 -3.65 -11.25
C ALA A 148 -25.79 -4.77 -10.71
N GLU A 149 -26.25 -5.56 -9.73
CA GLU A 149 -25.53 -6.75 -9.22
C GLU A 149 -25.33 -7.80 -10.32
N GLU A 150 -26.39 -8.11 -11.09
CA GLU A 150 -26.33 -9.06 -12.22
C GLU A 150 -25.42 -8.55 -13.35
N PHE A 151 -25.55 -7.27 -13.71
CA PHE A 151 -24.74 -6.61 -14.73
C PHE A 151 -23.25 -6.55 -14.34
N ALA A 152 -22.95 -6.04 -13.15
CA ALA A 152 -21.60 -5.99 -12.60
C ALA A 152 -21.00 -7.40 -12.49
N GLY A 153 -21.76 -8.37 -11.98
CA GLY A 153 -21.33 -9.75 -11.84
C GLY A 153 -20.87 -10.37 -13.16
N ALA A 154 -21.62 -10.16 -14.25
CA ALA A 154 -21.24 -10.65 -15.57
C ALA A 154 -19.91 -10.03 -16.06
N HIS A 155 -19.73 -8.72 -15.88
CA HIS A 155 -18.50 -8.01 -16.26
C HIS A 155 -17.31 -8.44 -15.41
N ILE A 156 -17.48 -8.49 -14.08
CA ILE A 156 -16.46 -8.95 -13.13
C ILE A 156 -15.98 -10.36 -13.50
N GLN A 157 -16.89 -11.29 -13.77
CA GLN A 157 -16.53 -12.67 -14.13
C GLN A 157 -15.77 -12.75 -15.46
N ARG A 158 -16.19 -11.97 -16.47
CA ARG A 158 -15.46 -11.87 -17.74
C ARG A 158 -14.04 -11.35 -17.53
N TYR A 159 -13.89 -10.27 -16.75
CA TYR A 159 -12.59 -9.69 -16.42
C TYR A 159 -11.72 -10.68 -15.65
N HIS A 160 -12.24 -11.28 -14.59
CA HIS A 160 -11.53 -12.24 -13.75
C HIS A 160 -10.92 -13.38 -14.57
N LYS A 161 -11.74 -14.00 -15.44
CA LYS A 161 -11.31 -15.11 -16.30
C LYS A 161 -10.27 -14.66 -17.33
N THR A 162 -10.49 -13.50 -17.95
CA THR A 162 -9.64 -13.02 -19.05
C THR A 162 -8.29 -12.55 -18.53
N ILE A 163 -8.27 -11.73 -17.48
CA ILE A 163 -7.05 -11.27 -16.79
C ILE A 163 -6.31 -12.46 -16.18
N GLY A 164 -7.03 -13.40 -15.55
CA GLY A 164 -6.42 -14.61 -14.98
C GLY A 164 -5.67 -15.44 -16.03
N LYS A 165 -6.28 -15.66 -17.20
CA LYS A 165 -5.62 -16.37 -18.32
C LYS A 165 -4.43 -15.59 -18.86
N PHE A 166 -4.56 -14.27 -19.01
CA PHE A 166 -3.51 -13.40 -19.49
C PHE A 166 -2.28 -13.42 -18.56
N LEU A 167 -2.49 -13.20 -17.26
CA LEU A 167 -1.41 -13.20 -16.27
C LEU A 167 -0.76 -14.57 -16.11
N GLN A 168 -1.52 -15.67 -16.22
CA GLN A 168 -0.93 -17.02 -16.23
C GLN A 168 0.03 -17.22 -17.40
N GLY A 169 -0.21 -16.57 -18.54
CA GLY A 169 0.73 -16.59 -19.68
C GLY A 169 1.98 -15.74 -19.45
N LEU A 170 1.90 -14.72 -18.60
CA LEU A 170 3.00 -13.78 -18.33
C LEU A 170 3.90 -14.19 -17.18
N THR A 171 3.34 -14.86 -16.16
CA THR A 171 4.04 -15.14 -14.92
C THR A 171 3.47 -16.36 -14.21
N SER A 172 4.32 -17.14 -13.55
CA SER A 172 3.88 -18.36 -12.85
C SER A 172 2.88 -18.06 -11.73
N ILE A 173 2.94 -16.88 -11.13
CA ILE A 173 2.01 -16.45 -10.07
C ILE A 173 0.60 -16.16 -10.59
N GLY A 174 0.42 -15.91 -11.90
CA GLY A 174 -0.89 -15.60 -12.47
C GLY A 174 -1.89 -16.75 -12.32
N GLY A 175 -1.40 -17.98 -12.16
CA GLY A 175 -2.24 -19.15 -11.88
C GLY A 175 -3.02 -19.05 -10.57
N PHE A 176 -2.50 -18.33 -9.57
CA PHE A 176 -3.14 -18.17 -8.26
C PHE A 176 -4.40 -17.31 -8.30
N LEU A 177 -4.68 -16.58 -9.39
CA LEU A 177 -5.95 -15.85 -9.52
C LEU A 177 -7.16 -16.78 -9.46
N ARG A 178 -7.00 -18.05 -9.84
CA ARG A 178 -8.04 -19.08 -9.76
C ARG A 178 -8.41 -19.47 -8.32
N GLU A 179 -7.55 -19.15 -7.35
CA GLU A 179 -7.78 -19.39 -5.93
C GLU A 179 -8.65 -18.30 -5.28
N ILE A 180 -9.02 -17.27 -6.05
CA ILE A 180 -9.80 -16.11 -5.63
C ILE A 180 -11.13 -16.12 -6.37
N SER A 181 -12.21 -15.81 -5.68
CA SER A 181 -13.53 -15.61 -6.31
C SER A 181 -13.84 -14.11 -6.40
N ALA A 182 -13.97 -13.57 -7.61
CA ALA A 182 -14.35 -12.17 -7.80
C ALA A 182 -15.88 -12.00 -7.79
N VAL A 183 -16.40 -11.16 -6.89
CA VAL A 183 -17.85 -10.97 -6.69
C VAL A 183 -18.19 -9.48 -6.59
N PRO A 184 -19.38 -9.05 -7.04
CA PRO A 184 -19.82 -7.68 -6.83
C PRO A 184 -20.16 -7.44 -5.35
N THR A 185 -19.98 -6.19 -4.89
CA THR A 185 -20.45 -5.72 -3.58
C THR A 185 -21.10 -4.36 -3.68
N THR A 186 -22.09 -4.10 -2.82
CA THR A 186 -22.73 -2.79 -2.70
C THR A 186 -22.01 -1.85 -1.73
N GLN A 187 -20.89 -2.28 -1.15
CA GLN A 187 -20.05 -1.40 -0.33
C GLN A 187 -19.34 -0.38 -1.23
N ASP A 188 -19.09 0.82 -0.71
CA ASP A 188 -18.41 1.90 -1.45
C ASP A 188 -16.96 1.55 -1.79
N ARG A 189 -16.31 0.72 -0.97
CA ARG A 189 -14.94 0.26 -1.19
C ARG A 189 -14.92 -1.19 -1.64
N SER A 190 -14.09 -1.46 -2.64
CA SER A 190 -13.66 -2.82 -2.97
C SER A 190 -12.70 -3.34 -1.91
N TYR A 191 -12.65 -4.65 -1.72
CA TYR A 191 -11.73 -5.28 -0.76
C TYR A 191 -11.52 -6.75 -1.08
N PHE A 192 -10.37 -7.28 -0.66
CA PHE A 192 -10.17 -8.72 -0.55
C PHE A 192 -10.58 -9.24 0.83
N HIS A 193 -11.41 -10.29 0.88
CA HIS A 193 -11.84 -10.97 2.10
C HIS A 193 -11.04 -12.26 2.34
N PRO A 194 -10.07 -12.28 3.27
CA PRO A 194 -9.09 -13.37 3.37
C PRO A 194 -9.65 -14.72 3.85
N LEU A 195 -10.80 -14.73 4.53
CA LEU A 195 -11.40 -15.97 5.03
C LEU A 195 -12.15 -16.74 3.94
N THR A 196 -12.71 -16.03 2.96
CA THR A 196 -13.50 -16.62 1.86
C THR A 196 -12.74 -16.60 0.54
N ASN A 197 -11.54 -15.99 0.51
CA ASN A 197 -10.80 -15.67 -0.70
C ASN A 197 -11.65 -14.91 -1.74
N ASN A 198 -12.54 -14.03 -1.28
CA ASN A 198 -13.39 -13.25 -2.18
C ASN A 198 -12.73 -11.90 -2.49
N LEU A 199 -12.56 -11.60 -3.76
CA LEU A 199 -12.31 -10.25 -4.24
C LEU A 199 -13.66 -9.55 -4.44
N ALA A 200 -14.08 -8.74 -3.47
CA ALA A 200 -15.32 -7.99 -3.52
C ALA A 200 -15.10 -6.67 -4.26
N ILE A 201 -15.73 -6.51 -5.42
CA ILE A 201 -15.58 -5.33 -6.30
C ILE A 201 -16.81 -4.44 -6.16
N SER A 202 -16.59 -3.19 -5.76
CA SER A 202 -17.64 -2.20 -5.47
C SER A 202 -18.43 -1.82 -6.72
N ILE A 203 -19.73 -2.11 -6.72
CA ILE A 203 -20.68 -1.65 -7.74
C ILE A 203 -20.69 -0.12 -7.82
N PRO A 204 -20.79 0.65 -6.72
CA PRO A 204 -20.71 2.12 -6.80
C PRO A 204 -19.46 2.65 -7.51
N ARG A 205 -18.31 1.97 -7.39
CA ARG A 205 -17.08 2.37 -8.08
C ARG A 205 -17.12 2.04 -9.57
N ILE A 206 -17.50 0.82 -9.93
CA ILE A 206 -17.34 0.34 -11.31
C ILE A 206 -18.58 0.56 -12.19
N CYS A 207 -19.75 0.85 -11.61
CA CYS A 207 -20.99 1.04 -12.36
C CYS A 207 -21.47 2.48 -12.32
N PHE A 208 -22.10 2.91 -13.41
CA PHE A 208 -22.82 4.18 -13.50
C PHE A 208 -24.02 4.05 -14.43
N SER A 209 -24.94 5.01 -14.32
CA SER A 209 -26.07 5.15 -15.24
C SER A 209 -25.96 6.42 -16.07
N LYS A 210 -26.43 6.37 -17.32
CA LYS A 210 -26.66 7.56 -18.14
C LYS A 210 -28.06 8.13 -17.92
N GLU A 211 -28.34 9.30 -18.51
CA GLU A 211 -29.65 9.96 -18.43
C GLU A 211 -30.83 9.07 -18.87
N ASP A 212 -30.59 8.18 -19.84
CA ASP A 212 -31.58 7.22 -20.34
C ASP A 212 -31.81 6.01 -19.42
N GLY A 213 -31.13 5.96 -18.27
CA GLY A 213 -31.21 4.88 -17.29
C GLY A 213 -30.42 3.63 -17.65
N THR A 214 -29.65 3.64 -18.75
CA THR A 214 -28.80 2.50 -19.12
C THR A 214 -27.59 2.39 -18.18
N LEU A 215 -27.23 1.15 -17.80
CA LEU A 215 -26.07 0.86 -16.95
C LEU A 215 -24.81 0.67 -17.80
N HIS A 216 -23.69 1.23 -17.30
CA HIS A 216 -22.38 1.17 -17.93
C HIS A 216 -21.31 0.80 -16.89
N ILE A 217 -20.16 0.31 -17.39
CA ILE A 217 -18.99 -0.02 -16.57
C ILE A 217 -17.88 0.98 -16.80
N ARG A 218 -17.27 1.45 -15.72
CA ARG A 218 -15.98 2.14 -15.69
C ARG A 218 -14.87 1.10 -15.81
N ASP A 219 -14.50 0.79 -17.06
CA ASP A 219 -13.50 -0.27 -17.33
C ASP A 219 -12.12 0.08 -16.75
N LYS A 220 -11.74 1.36 -16.73
CA LYS A 220 -10.52 1.84 -16.05
C LYS A 220 -10.50 1.39 -14.58
N GLU A 221 -11.51 1.80 -13.82
CA GLU A 221 -11.64 1.48 -12.40
C GLU A 221 -11.65 -0.04 -12.15
N LEU A 222 -12.30 -0.79 -13.04
CA LEU A 222 -12.29 -2.26 -12.93
C LEU A 222 -10.89 -2.85 -13.12
N ILE A 223 -10.10 -2.35 -14.09
CA ILE A 223 -8.71 -2.79 -14.30
C ILE A 223 -7.85 -2.43 -13.08
N GLU A 224 -7.91 -1.18 -12.63
CA GLU A 224 -7.15 -0.70 -11.47
C GLU A 224 -7.47 -1.52 -10.22
N LEU A 225 -8.75 -1.80 -9.96
CA LEU A 225 -9.18 -2.67 -8.85
C LEU A 225 -8.66 -4.12 -8.97
N TYR A 226 -8.59 -4.67 -10.18
CA TYR A 226 -7.97 -5.99 -10.37
C TYR A 226 -6.46 -5.98 -10.11
N GLY A 227 -5.77 -4.90 -10.49
CA GLY A 227 -4.36 -4.71 -10.15
C GLY A 227 -4.15 -4.54 -8.65
N HIS A 228 -4.87 -3.60 -8.03
CA HIS A 228 -4.72 -3.24 -6.63
C HIS A 228 -5.21 -4.32 -5.66
N GLU A 229 -6.51 -4.66 -5.72
CA GLU A 229 -7.11 -5.60 -4.78
C GLU A 229 -6.85 -7.05 -5.20
N GLY A 230 -6.90 -7.34 -6.51
CA GLY A 230 -6.72 -8.68 -7.04
C GLY A 230 -5.27 -9.15 -6.99
N MET A 231 -4.35 -8.44 -7.62
CA MET A 231 -2.94 -8.83 -7.61
C MET A 231 -2.24 -8.34 -6.33
N GLY A 232 -2.37 -7.07 -6.01
CA GLY A 232 -1.71 -6.42 -4.90
C GLY A 232 -2.01 -7.04 -3.54
N HIS A 233 -3.27 -7.11 -3.16
CA HIS A 233 -3.67 -7.63 -1.84
C HIS A 233 -3.99 -9.13 -1.88
N ALA A 234 -4.83 -9.59 -2.81
CA ALA A 234 -5.35 -10.95 -2.78
C ALA A 234 -4.28 -12.00 -3.17
N LEU A 235 -3.56 -11.82 -4.28
CA LEU A 235 -2.46 -12.73 -4.61
C LEU A 235 -1.33 -12.66 -3.60
N ASN A 236 -0.97 -11.45 -3.12
CA ASN A 236 0.04 -11.32 -2.07
C ASN A 236 -0.35 -12.14 -0.83
N TYR A 237 -1.62 -12.06 -0.40
CA TYR A 237 -2.11 -12.86 0.72
C TYR A 237 -2.10 -14.36 0.45
N VAL A 238 -2.67 -14.81 -0.67
CA VAL A 238 -2.80 -16.24 -1.01
C VAL A 238 -1.42 -16.89 -1.14
N ILE A 239 -0.52 -16.28 -1.90
CA ILE A 239 0.83 -16.80 -2.14
C ILE A 239 1.63 -16.81 -0.82
N THR A 240 1.56 -15.72 -0.05
CA THR A 240 2.20 -15.66 1.28
C THR A 240 1.72 -16.78 2.19
N ARG A 241 0.41 -17.04 2.25
CA ARG A 241 -0.15 -18.09 3.11
C ARG A 241 0.35 -19.49 2.71
N LEU A 242 0.44 -19.75 1.40
CA LEU A 242 0.86 -21.03 0.83
C LEU A 242 2.39 -21.23 0.83
N SER A 243 3.16 -20.16 1.03
CA SER A 243 4.62 -20.22 1.14
C SER A 243 5.10 -21.04 2.36
N LYS A 244 6.40 -21.34 2.41
CA LYS A 244 7.05 -21.98 3.57
C LYS A 244 7.48 -20.97 4.64
N PHE A 245 7.14 -19.70 4.51
CA PHE A 245 7.59 -18.69 5.45
C PHE A 245 7.07 -18.91 6.87
N PRO A 246 7.84 -18.51 7.90
CA PRO A 246 7.38 -18.53 9.28
C PRO A 246 6.17 -17.64 9.51
N TYR A 247 5.46 -17.89 10.61
CA TYR A 247 4.21 -17.19 10.95
C TYR A 247 4.35 -15.66 10.95
N ILE A 248 5.47 -15.11 11.41
CA ILE A 248 5.71 -13.65 11.44
C ILE A 248 5.61 -12.98 10.07
N LEU A 249 6.06 -13.67 9.01
CA LEU A 249 6.01 -13.21 7.62
C LEU A 249 4.66 -13.48 6.95
N LYS A 250 3.80 -14.26 7.60
CA LYS A 250 2.40 -14.48 7.18
C LYS A 250 1.42 -13.62 7.98
N HIS A 251 1.91 -12.82 8.91
CA HIS A 251 1.13 -12.00 9.81
C HIS A 251 1.16 -10.51 9.43
N ASN A 252 -0.03 -9.95 9.22
CA ASN A 252 -0.23 -8.53 8.89
C ASN A 252 0.03 -7.63 10.11
N SER A 253 0.59 -6.45 9.89
CA SER A 253 0.81 -5.45 10.95
C SER A 253 0.93 -4.05 10.38
N ASP A 254 0.86 -3.04 11.24
CA ASP A 254 1.08 -1.66 10.83
C ASP A 254 2.49 -1.46 10.23
N LEU A 255 3.49 -2.24 10.68
CA LEU A 255 4.87 -2.18 10.19
C LEU A 255 5.07 -2.69 8.76
N ASN A 256 4.16 -3.53 8.25
CA ASN A 256 4.20 -4.04 6.87
C ASN A 256 3.08 -3.50 5.98
N SER A 257 2.20 -2.65 6.53
CA SER A 257 1.10 -2.03 5.80
C SER A 257 1.57 -1.22 4.59
N SER A 258 2.66 -0.46 4.73
CA SER A 258 3.21 0.35 3.65
C SER A 258 3.79 -0.49 2.51
N THR A 259 4.49 -1.58 2.82
CA THR A 259 4.98 -2.51 1.80
C THR A 259 3.83 -3.13 1.02
N ARG A 260 2.80 -3.60 1.73
CA ARG A 260 1.62 -4.20 1.09
C ARG A 260 0.88 -3.22 0.18
N GLU A 261 0.68 -2.01 0.67
CA GLU A 261 0.05 -0.94 -0.11
C GLU A 261 0.91 -0.54 -1.31
N SER A 262 2.24 -0.47 -1.16
CA SER A 262 3.16 -0.21 -2.26
C SER A 262 3.14 -1.32 -3.31
N VAL A 263 3.02 -2.58 -2.89
CA VAL A 263 2.81 -3.72 -3.80
C VAL A 263 1.48 -3.59 -4.54
N ALA A 264 0.41 -3.18 -3.86
CA ALA A 264 -0.89 -2.98 -4.50
C ALA A 264 -0.89 -1.84 -5.53
N GLN A 265 -0.34 -0.69 -5.18
CA GLN A 265 -0.16 0.44 -6.10
C GLN A 265 0.72 0.09 -7.30
N PHE A 266 1.77 -0.71 -7.09
CA PHE A 266 2.57 -1.21 -8.21
C PHE A 266 1.73 -2.04 -9.19
N TYR A 267 0.91 -2.97 -8.70
CA TYR A 267 0.10 -3.82 -9.57
C TYR A 267 -1.12 -3.14 -10.19
N GLU A 268 -1.68 -2.12 -9.52
CA GLU A 268 -2.68 -1.20 -10.08
C GLU A 268 -2.19 -0.65 -11.43
N ASN A 269 -0.98 -0.10 -11.46
CA ASN A 269 -0.40 0.50 -12.66
C ASN A 269 0.18 -0.55 -13.60
N ARG A 270 0.76 -1.63 -13.06
CA ARG A 270 1.42 -2.67 -13.87
C ARG A 270 0.43 -3.41 -14.76
N LEU A 271 -0.79 -3.68 -14.28
CA LEU A 271 -1.79 -4.38 -15.09
C LEU A 271 -2.18 -3.57 -16.33
N LEU A 272 -2.30 -2.25 -16.21
CA LEU A 272 -2.53 -1.35 -17.36
C LEU A 272 -1.35 -1.38 -18.36
N GLU A 273 -0.11 -1.35 -17.86
CA GLU A 273 1.08 -1.48 -18.72
C GLU A 273 1.13 -2.80 -19.48
N ASP A 274 0.71 -3.89 -18.83
CA ASP A 274 0.66 -5.20 -19.46
C ASP A 274 -0.43 -5.26 -20.54
N LEU A 275 -1.62 -4.72 -20.24
CA LEU A 275 -2.73 -4.68 -21.18
C LEU A 275 -2.41 -3.84 -22.42
N LYS A 276 -1.66 -2.73 -22.27
CA LYS A 276 -1.20 -1.90 -23.40
C LYS A 276 -0.47 -2.70 -24.48
N ASN A 277 0.26 -3.73 -24.06
CA ASN A 277 1.05 -4.58 -24.95
C ASN A 277 0.28 -5.85 -25.40
N SER A 278 -1.05 -5.90 -25.21
CA SER A 278 -1.86 -7.09 -25.44
C SER A 278 -3.23 -6.78 -26.09
N PRO A 279 -3.26 -6.36 -27.38
CA PRO A 279 -4.51 -6.06 -28.09
C PRO A 279 -5.52 -7.21 -28.06
N GLU A 280 -5.06 -8.46 -28.10
CA GLU A 280 -5.92 -9.64 -28.04
C GLU A 280 -6.67 -9.72 -26.70
N THR A 281 -6.02 -9.35 -25.61
CA THR A 281 -6.64 -9.33 -24.28
C THR A 281 -7.59 -8.14 -24.16
N GLN A 282 -7.21 -6.97 -24.68
CA GLN A 282 -8.10 -5.80 -24.75
C GLN A 282 -9.38 -6.13 -25.54
N LYS A 283 -9.27 -6.85 -26.65
CA LYS A 283 -10.41 -7.31 -27.45
C LYS A 283 -11.29 -8.30 -26.69
N ALA A 284 -10.69 -9.26 -25.98
CA ALA A 284 -11.43 -10.21 -25.16
C ALA A 284 -12.17 -9.54 -23.98
N LEU A 285 -11.63 -8.45 -23.45
CA LEU A 285 -12.29 -7.61 -22.45
C LEU A 285 -13.36 -6.67 -23.06
N GLY A 286 -13.34 -6.48 -24.37
CA GLY A 286 -14.26 -5.58 -25.08
C GLY A 286 -13.87 -4.10 -24.99
N ILE A 287 -12.60 -3.79 -24.73
CA ILE A 287 -12.11 -2.43 -24.48
C ILE A 287 -11.11 -1.92 -25.52
N GLU A 288 -10.68 -2.74 -26.48
CA GLU A 288 -9.69 -2.40 -27.52
C GLU A 288 -9.96 -1.03 -28.18
N HIS A 289 -11.21 -0.77 -28.58
CA HIS A 289 -11.63 0.47 -29.23
C HIS A 289 -11.56 1.74 -28.36
N LYS A 290 -11.34 1.60 -27.05
CA LYS A 290 -11.28 2.72 -26.08
C LYS A 290 -10.08 2.64 -25.12
N PHE A 291 -9.17 1.69 -25.34
CA PHE A 291 -8.08 1.43 -24.41
C PHE A 291 -7.11 2.61 -24.28
N ASP A 292 -6.79 3.28 -25.39
CA ASP A 292 -5.89 4.44 -25.37
C ASP A 292 -6.41 5.57 -24.46
N GLY A 293 -7.73 5.81 -24.47
CA GLY A 293 -8.37 6.77 -23.57
C GLY A 293 -8.26 6.35 -22.11
N ILE A 294 -8.60 5.08 -21.81
CA ILE A 294 -8.46 4.50 -20.46
C ILE A 294 -7.01 4.62 -19.96
N TYR A 295 -6.04 4.29 -20.82
CA TYR A 295 -4.63 4.30 -20.46
C TYR A 295 -4.14 5.72 -20.15
N GLN A 296 -4.48 6.70 -20.99
CA GLN A 296 -4.09 8.09 -20.77
C GLN A 296 -4.71 8.65 -19.48
N GLU A 297 -6.00 8.40 -19.27
CA GLU A 297 -6.71 8.85 -18.06
C GLU A 297 -6.12 8.21 -16.79
N ALA A 298 -5.78 6.93 -16.83
CA ALA A 298 -5.11 6.25 -15.72
C ALA A 298 -3.73 6.87 -15.43
N LYS A 299 -2.94 7.22 -16.45
CA LYS A 299 -1.64 7.89 -16.26
C LYS A 299 -1.75 9.28 -15.67
N ASP A 300 -2.76 10.03 -16.08
CA ASP A 300 -3.00 11.36 -15.52
C ASP A 300 -3.52 11.27 -14.08
N THR A 301 -4.36 10.26 -13.77
CA THR A 301 -4.83 9.96 -12.41
C THR A 301 -3.69 9.53 -11.50
N GLU A 302 -2.81 8.62 -11.96
CA GLU A 302 -1.61 8.16 -11.26
C GLU A 302 -0.72 9.35 -10.86
N GLN A 303 -0.43 10.25 -11.82
CA GLN A 303 0.37 11.45 -11.57
C GLN A 303 -0.26 12.38 -10.52
N LEU A 304 -1.58 12.58 -10.60
CA LEU A 304 -2.30 13.44 -9.68
C LEU A 304 -2.35 12.86 -8.25
N GLU A 305 -2.64 11.57 -8.11
CA GLU A 305 -2.71 10.90 -6.80
C GLU A 305 -1.33 10.78 -6.15
N GLU A 306 -0.27 10.48 -6.93
CA GLU A 306 1.11 10.50 -6.41
C GLU A 306 1.50 11.89 -5.92
N TYR A 307 1.12 12.94 -6.66
CA TYR A 307 1.36 14.32 -6.23
C TYR A 307 0.60 14.68 -4.94
N LYS A 308 -0.70 14.37 -4.86
CA LYS A 308 -1.53 14.60 -3.65
C LYS A 308 -0.96 13.90 -2.43
N ARG A 309 -0.45 12.67 -2.62
CA ARG A 309 0.17 11.88 -1.57
C ARG A 309 1.49 12.53 -1.10
N ASN A 310 2.39 12.85 -2.03
CA ASN A 310 3.69 13.42 -1.71
C ASN A 310 3.60 14.82 -1.09
N ILE A 311 2.66 15.67 -1.54
CA ILE A 311 2.45 16.99 -0.92
C ILE A 311 1.92 16.85 0.51
N THR A 312 1.05 15.86 0.77
CA THR A 312 0.55 15.58 2.12
C THR A 312 1.70 15.16 3.04
N TYR A 313 2.56 14.24 2.58
CA TYR A 313 3.73 13.79 3.33
C TYR A 313 4.72 14.92 3.59
N TYR A 314 5.03 15.73 2.59
CA TYR A 314 5.90 16.89 2.76
C TYR A 314 5.32 17.88 3.79
N THR A 315 4.00 18.09 3.75
CA THR A 315 3.32 18.96 4.73
C THR A 315 3.43 18.39 6.15
N ILE A 316 3.27 17.08 6.35
CA ILE A 316 3.50 16.42 7.65
C ILE A 316 4.93 16.69 8.15
N CYS A 317 5.93 16.53 7.28
CA CYS A 317 7.34 16.78 7.63
C CYS A 317 7.58 18.24 8.05
N VAL A 318 7.05 19.21 7.29
CA VAL A 318 7.17 20.65 7.62
C VAL A 318 6.44 20.98 8.93
N LEU A 319 5.27 20.40 9.16
CA LEU A 319 4.53 20.59 10.41
C LEU A 319 5.28 20.02 11.61
N ALA A 320 5.84 18.81 11.48
CA ALA A 320 6.55 18.12 12.54
C ALA A 320 7.96 18.69 12.84
N ASP A 321 8.54 19.49 11.93
CA ASP A 321 9.85 20.09 12.14
C ASP A 321 9.82 21.12 13.29
N LYS A 322 10.38 20.70 14.44
CA LYS A 322 10.54 21.52 15.64
C LYS A 322 11.66 22.56 15.52
N SER A 323 12.63 22.36 14.63
CA SER A 323 13.73 23.31 14.43
C SER A 323 13.25 24.65 13.87
N MET A 324 12.04 24.67 13.29
CA MET A 324 11.39 25.88 12.78
C MET A 324 10.73 26.74 13.85
N GLY A 325 10.63 26.28 15.10
CA GLY A 325 9.97 26.97 16.21
C GLY A 325 8.62 26.37 16.60
N GLU A 326 7.98 26.97 17.62
CA GLU A 326 6.68 26.50 18.13
C GLU A 326 5.56 26.74 17.12
N TYR A 327 4.72 25.73 16.89
CA TYR A 327 3.63 25.84 15.91
C TYR A 327 2.61 26.93 16.24
N ASN A 328 2.44 27.30 17.52
CA ASN A 328 1.48 28.34 17.90
C ASN A 328 1.97 29.77 17.62
N ASP A 329 3.24 29.96 17.25
CA ASP A 329 3.78 31.25 16.83
C ASP A 329 3.29 31.60 15.40
N PRO A 330 2.57 32.72 15.20
CA PRO A 330 2.10 33.15 13.90
C PRO A 330 3.21 33.27 12.83
N GLU A 331 4.42 33.70 13.21
CA GLU A 331 5.53 33.82 12.26
C GLU A 331 6.05 32.44 11.82
N VAL A 332 6.06 31.46 12.75
CA VAL A 332 6.40 30.07 12.44
C VAL A 332 5.34 29.44 11.53
N GLN A 333 4.05 29.66 11.80
CA GLN A 333 2.96 29.17 10.96
C GLN A 333 3.07 29.72 9.54
N LYS A 334 3.32 31.02 9.40
CA LYS A 334 3.52 31.67 8.11
C LYS A 334 4.72 31.07 7.38
N LYS A 335 5.86 30.92 8.05
CA LYS A 335 7.06 30.30 7.46
C LYS A 335 6.80 28.86 6.98
N LYS A 336 6.11 28.04 7.80
CA LYS A 336 5.71 26.68 7.43
C LYS A 336 4.77 26.67 6.22
N PHE A 337 3.80 27.58 6.19
CA PHE A 337 2.88 27.72 5.06
C PHE A 337 3.59 28.13 3.77
N ASP A 338 4.51 29.09 3.84
CA ASP A 338 5.26 29.57 2.67
C ASP A 338 6.06 28.42 2.04
N LEU A 339 6.74 27.60 2.85
CA LEU A 339 7.51 26.43 2.37
C LEU A 339 6.66 25.40 1.62
N VAL A 340 5.45 25.12 2.09
CA VAL A 340 4.55 24.16 1.42
C VAL A 340 3.90 24.80 0.19
N SER A 341 3.60 26.10 0.26
CA SER A 341 2.98 26.87 -0.83
C SER A 341 3.88 27.05 -2.04
N GLU A 342 5.21 27.04 -1.87
CA GLU A 342 6.18 27.06 -2.97
C GLU A 342 5.96 25.88 -3.93
N VAL A 343 5.72 24.69 -3.37
CA VAL A 343 5.60 23.45 -4.13
C VAL A 343 4.15 23.07 -4.45
N ALA A 344 3.16 23.60 -3.72
CA ALA A 344 1.74 23.33 -3.93
C ALA A 344 1.19 23.86 -5.28
N ILE A 345 0.35 23.05 -5.93
CA ILE A 345 -0.49 23.45 -7.08
C ILE A 345 -1.72 24.22 -6.58
N ASP A 346 -2.46 23.64 -5.64
CA ASP A 346 -3.62 24.28 -4.99
C ASP A 346 -3.26 24.77 -3.58
N LYS A 347 -2.86 26.04 -3.50
CA LYS A 347 -2.45 26.68 -2.24
C LYS A 347 -3.61 26.79 -1.23
N ALA A 348 -4.84 27.01 -1.71
CA ALA A 348 -5.99 27.20 -0.84
C ALA A 348 -6.37 25.91 -0.12
N ARG A 349 -6.37 24.78 -0.86
CA ARG A 349 -6.61 23.46 -0.27
C ARG A 349 -5.55 23.09 0.77
N ILE A 350 -4.27 23.35 0.48
CA ILE A 350 -3.18 23.09 1.41
C ILE A 350 -3.30 23.96 2.67
N LEU A 351 -3.64 25.24 2.54
CA LEU A 351 -3.90 26.11 3.68
C LEU A 351 -5.01 25.53 4.57
N GLY A 352 -6.12 25.12 3.97
CA GLY A 352 -7.24 24.50 4.69
C GLY A 352 -6.83 23.23 5.43
N TRP A 353 -6.04 22.36 4.78
CA TRP A 353 -5.52 21.14 5.39
C TRP A 353 -4.58 21.44 6.57
N MET A 354 -3.64 22.37 6.43
CA MET A 354 -2.72 22.77 7.50
C MET A 354 -3.46 23.34 8.71
N GLN A 355 -4.48 24.18 8.47
CA GLN A 355 -5.31 24.74 9.53
C GLN A 355 -6.07 23.67 10.33
N GLN A 356 -6.49 22.57 9.69
CA GLN A 356 -7.12 21.45 10.39
C GLN A 356 -6.16 20.75 11.36
N GLN A 357 -4.84 20.80 11.10
CA GLN A 357 -3.83 20.15 11.94
C GLN A 357 -3.46 20.94 13.19
N ARG A 358 -4.00 22.15 13.40
CA ARG A 358 -3.66 23.00 14.56
C ARG A 358 -3.92 22.37 15.93
N TYR A 359 -4.81 21.37 15.98
CA TYR A 359 -5.14 20.64 17.20
C TYR A 359 -4.46 19.28 17.32
N ASN A 360 -3.62 18.93 16.35
CA ASN A 360 -2.91 17.66 16.30
C ASN A 360 -1.49 17.77 16.88
N PHE A 361 -1.27 18.71 17.80
CA PHE A 361 -0.02 18.84 18.53
C PHE A 361 -0.26 18.51 20.00
N ASP A 362 0.68 17.78 20.60
CA ASP A 362 0.67 17.53 22.03
C ASP A 362 1.23 18.71 22.84
N SER A 363 1.25 18.57 24.17
CA SER A 363 1.78 19.59 25.08
C SER A 363 3.29 19.86 24.93
N GLU A 364 4.03 18.96 24.28
CA GLU A 364 5.46 19.09 24.00
C GLU A 364 5.72 19.59 22.56
N GLY A 365 4.65 19.94 21.83
CA GLY A 365 4.71 20.38 20.45
C GLY A 365 5.07 19.28 19.45
N ASN A 366 4.95 17.99 19.78
CA ASN A 366 5.03 16.93 18.78
C ASN A 366 3.73 16.86 17.99
N LEU A 367 3.85 16.67 16.68
CA LEU A 367 2.72 16.34 15.83
C LEU A 367 2.21 14.94 16.21
N GLY A 368 0.89 14.76 16.21
CA GLY A 368 0.25 13.53 16.62
C GLY A 368 0.83 12.32 15.89
N SER A 369 1.25 11.31 16.66
CA SER A 369 1.95 10.13 16.15
C SER A 369 1.14 9.37 15.10
N GLY A 370 -0.19 9.36 15.20
CA GLY A 370 -1.08 8.83 14.17
C GLY A 370 -0.92 9.54 12.82
N LEU A 371 -0.79 10.88 12.81
CA LEU A 371 -0.56 11.64 11.59
C LEU A 371 0.86 11.43 11.05
N VAL A 372 1.87 11.47 11.91
CA VAL A 372 3.27 11.19 11.51
C VAL A 372 3.40 9.79 10.94
N SER A 373 2.64 8.83 11.46
CA SER A 373 2.70 7.44 11.01
C SER A 373 2.33 7.25 9.55
N GLU A 374 1.56 8.17 8.95
CA GLU A 374 1.20 8.11 7.52
C GLU A 374 2.43 8.24 6.60
N LEU A 375 3.55 8.77 7.11
CA LEU A 375 4.81 8.77 6.38
C LEU A 375 5.33 7.37 6.08
N ARG A 376 4.80 6.29 6.70
CA ARG A 376 5.16 4.90 6.34
C ARG A 376 5.00 4.62 4.85
N TYR A 377 4.04 5.28 4.21
CA TYR A 377 3.75 5.11 2.79
C TYR A 377 4.70 5.89 1.86
N CYS A 378 5.59 6.75 2.39
CA CYS A 378 6.64 7.36 1.57
C CYS A 378 7.79 6.39 1.25
N ALA A 379 7.92 5.28 1.99
CA ALA A 379 9.08 4.39 1.93
C ALA A 379 9.24 3.60 0.61
N ASN A 380 8.37 3.78 -0.40
CA ASN A 380 8.38 3.15 -1.74
C ASN A 380 9.29 1.89 -1.91
N PRO A 381 9.02 0.78 -1.19
CA PRO A 381 9.93 -0.36 -1.13
C PRO A 381 9.97 -1.16 -2.44
N VAL A 382 8.89 -1.13 -3.25
CA VAL A 382 8.82 -1.86 -4.52
C VAL A 382 9.81 -1.34 -5.54
N ALA A 383 9.93 -0.02 -5.70
CA ALA A 383 10.89 0.58 -6.64
C ALA A 383 12.33 0.13 -6.33
N ARG A 384 12.73 0.15 -5.04
CA ARG A 384 14.05 -0.30 -4.59
C ARG A 384 14.26 -1.80 -4.76
N ALA A 385 13.25 -2.62 -4.48
CA ALA A 385 13.31 -4.05 -4.72
C ALA A 385 13.58 -4.37 -6.21
N ILE A 386 12.87 -3.70 -7.13
CA ILE A 386 13.08 -3.84 -8.58
C ILE A 386 14.48 -3.36 -9.00
N GLU A 387 15.00 -2.30 -8.37
CA GLU A 387 16.35 -1.80 -8.61
C GLU A 387 17.42 -2.84 -8.22
N GLU A 388 17.24 -3.56 -7.10
CA GLU A 388 18.15 -4.62 -6.68
C GLU A 388 18.21 -5.78 -7.69
N PHE A 389 17.08 -6.17 -8.27
CA PHE A 389 17.05 -7.12 -9.40
C PHE A 389 17.79 -6.58 -10.62
N SER A 390 17.55 -5.31 -10.96
CA SER A 390 18.17 -4.65 -12.11
C SER A 390 19.69 -4.56 -11.99
N LYS A 391 20.23 -4.27 -10.80
CA LYS A 391 21.67 -4.29 -10.48
C LYS A 391 22.33 -5.65 -10.74
N ARG A 392 21.55 -6.74 -10.67
CA ARG A 392 21.99 -8.11 -10.92
C ARG A 392 21.70 -8.61 -12.34
N GLY A 393 21.17 -7.74 -13.20
CA GLY A 393 20.84 -8.06 -14.59
C GLY A 393 19.52 -8.83 -14.76
N VAL A 394 18.72 -8.96 -13.70
CA VAL A 394 17.38 -9.56 -13.77
C VAL A 394 16.40 -8.45 -14.16
N ARG A 395 15.97 -8.45 -15.42
CA ARG A 395 15.03 -7.46 -15.96
C ARG A 395 13.59 -7.87 -15.69
N TYR A 396 12.69 -6.89 -15.60
CA TYR A 396 11.25 -7.12 -15.49
C TYR A 396 10.64 -7.45 -16.87
N ASP A 397 11.15 -8.51 -17.49
CA ASP A 397 10.66 -9.09 -18.74
C ASP A 397 10.83 -10.63 -18.71
N ASN A 398 10.07 -11.33 -19.56
CA ASN A 398 10.19 -12.79 -19.76
C ASN A 398 10.31 -13.60 -18.44
N SER A 399 11.37 -14.39 -18.30
CA SER A 399 11.64 -15.19 -17.09
C SER A 399 11.97 -14.34 -15.86
N GLY A 400 12.56 -13.15 -16.04
CA GLY A 400 12.90 -12.25 -14.93
C GLY A 400 11.65 -11.71 -14.25
N ARG A 401 10.58 -11.45 -15.01
CA ARG A 401 9.27 -11.07 -14.45
C ARG A 401 8.75 -12.09 -13.46
N THR A 402 8.81 -13.38 -13.78
CA THR A 402 8.31 -14.44 -12.89
C THR A 402 9.02 -14.42 -11.54
N VAL A 403 10.34 -14.25 -11.55
CA VAL A 403 11.16 -14.19 -10.32
C VAL A 403 10.80 -12.96 -9.50
N ILE A 404 10.72 -11.80 -10.16
CA ILE A 404 10.41 -10.53 -9.48
C ILE A 404 9.01 -10.59 -8.89
N ASP A 405 8.00 -10.96 -9.68
CA ASP A 405 6.61 -11.07 -9.23
C ASP A 405 6.44 -12.05 -8.07
N SER A 406 7.10 -13.22 -8.15
CA SER A 406 7.11 -14.19 -7.05
C SER A 406 7.73 -13.61 -5.78
N THR A 407 8.75 -12.76 -5.91
CA THR A 407 9.40 -12.10 -4.78
C THR A 407 8.54 -11.00 -4.19
N LEU A 408 7.95 -10.14 -5.04
CA LEU A 408 7.13 -9.01 -4.61
C LEU A 408 5.82 -9.46 -3.93
N LEU A 409 5.23 -10.56 -4.40
CA LEU A 409 3.96 -11.08 -3.88
C LEU A 409 4.11 -12.11 -2.75
N THR A 410 5.31 -12.43 -2.27
CA THR A 410 5.48 -13.41 -1.19
C THR A 410 6.07 -12.78 0.07
N GLY A 411 5.36 -12.93 1.18
CA GLY A 411 5.74 -12.48 2.51
C GLY A 411 5.26 -11.08 2.84
N PHE A 412 4.94 -10.85 4.11
CA PHE A 412 4.57 -9.54 4.65
C PHE A 412 5.77 -8.93 5.36
N TRP A 413 6.63 -8.34 4.55
CA TRP A 413 7.88 -7.72 4.96
C TRP A 413 7.70 -6.26 5.37
N THR A 414 8.46 -5.81 6.37
CA THR A 414 8.73 -4.38 6.54
C THR A 414 9.50 -3.83 5.32
N PRO A 415 9.49 -2.51 5.07
CA PRO A 415 10.13 -1.92 3.89
C PRO A 415 11.59 -2.33 3.68
N LEU A 416 12.39 -2.32 4.75
CA LEU A 416 13.80 -2.74 4.68
C LEU A 416 13.95 -4.24 4.36
N GLY A 417 13.12 -5.09 4.98
CA GLY A 417 13.18 -6.54 4.80
C GLY A 417 12.73 -6.96 3.41
N PHE A 418 11.81 -6.20 2.83
CA PHE A 418 11.37 -6.39 1.46
C PHE A 418 12.52 -6.18 0.46
N VAL A 419 13.30 -5.11 0.65
CA VAL A 419 14.46 -4.79 -0.19
C VAL A 419 15.61 -5.79 0.05
N ASP A 420 15.88 -6.15 1.31
CA ASP A 420 16.87 -7.19 1.63
C ASP A 420 16.51 -8.54 0.99
N ASN A 421 15.24 -8.95 1.07
CA ASN A 421 14.76 -10.16 0.42
C ASN A 421 14.94 -10.09 -1.10
N ALA A 422 14.55 -8.98 -1.73
CA ALA A 422 14.75 -8.78 -3.16
C ALA A 422 16.23 -8.85 -3.56
N ARG A 423 17.13 -8.24 -2.78
CA ARG A 423 18.58 -8.33 -2.99
C ARG A 423 19.09 -9.78 -2.94
N ILE A 424 18.66 -10.56 -1.94
CA ILE A 424 19.10 -11.96 -1.79
C ILE A 424 18.53 -12.82 -2.93
N GLN A 425 17.25 -12.68 -3.27
CA GLN A 425 16.66 -13.38 -4.40
C GLN A 425 17.37 -13.02 -5.72
N ALA A 426 17.64 -11.74 -5.96
CA ALA A 426 18.38 -11.29 -7.14
C ALA A 426 19.78 -11.91 -7.25
N GLN A 427 20.47 -12.14 -6.13
CA GLN A 427 21.77 -12.81 -6.12
C GLN A 427 21.67 -14.29 -6.49
N SER A 428 20.67 -14.99 -5.98
CA SER A 428 20.43 -16.41 -6.27
C SER A 428 20.08 -16.67 -7.74
N TYR A 429 19.47 -15.69 -8.41
CA TYR A 429 19.04 -15.79 -9.81
C TYR A 429 20.00 -15.16 -10.83
N ALA A 430 21.05 -14.46 -10.39
CA ALA A 430 22.04 -13.90 -11.30
C ALA A 430 22.72 -15.05 -12.08
N PRO A 431 22.93 -14.92 -13.41
CA PRO A 431 23.71 -15.89 -14.16
C PRO A 431 25.08 -16.02 -13.49
N GLN A 432 25.45 -17.24 -13.08
CA GLN A 432 26.82 -17.49 -12.62
C GLN A 432 27.74 -17.13 -13.78
N ARG A 433 28.57 -16.09 -13.59
CA ARG A 433 29.55 -15.66 -14.58
C ARG A 433 30.71 -16.63 -14.66
#